data_AF-A0A1A8I9D0-F1
#
_entry.id   AF-A0A1A8I9D0-F1
#
_cell.length_a   1.000
_cell.length_b   1.000
_cell.length_c   1.000
_cell.angle_alpha   90.00
_cell.angle_beta   90.00
_cell.angle_gamma   90.00
#
_symmetry.space_group_name_H-M   'P 1'
#
loop_
_entity.id
_entity.type
_entity.pdbx_description
1 polymer ?
#
loop_
_entity_poly.entity_id
_entity_poly.type
_entity_poly.pdbx_seq_one_letter_code
_entity_poly.pdbx_strand_id
1 'polypeptide(L)'
;LIPECLNELEDRDLDSLVADLAYKFTLESVHHEEISSCTDGQTTTPPQDSKLAADSPTPRGEPQMKADKIKLALEKLKEAKVRKLVIKVMMSDRSSKILMVDERQTVREVLDKLFEKTRCDGSINWSLCETNPELQIERVFEDHEGLVELLSVWTRQSENRVHFVSRPQKYVMFTEPQLFFMWRKKKASLSGMKSQA
;
A
#
# COMPACT_ATOMS: atom_id res chain seq x y z
N LEU A 1 13.77 14.48 -24.01
CA LEU A 1 12.63 15.38 -24.28
C LEU A 1 11.33 14.61 -24.04
N ILE A 2 10.79 14.72 -22.83
CA ILE A 2 9.35 14.53 -22.54
C ILE A 2 9.03 15.61 -21.49
N PRO A 3 8.40 16.72 -21.87
CA PRO A 3 7.74 17.61 -20.94
C PRO A 3 6.25 17.24 -20.88
N GLU A 4 5.69 17.22 -19.67
CA GLU A 4 4.37 17.78 -19.32
C GLU A 4 3.94 17.19 -17.99
N CYS A 5 4.27 17.94 -16.95
CA CYS A 5 3.60 17.88 -15.67
C CYS A 5 2.18 18.41 -15.91
N LEU A 6 1.21 17.51 -16.04
CA LEU A 6 -0.21 17.86 -16.12
C LEU A 6 -0.85 17.52 -14.77
N ASN A 7 -0.33 18.16 -13.70
CA ASN A 7 -0.72 17.88 -12.32
C ASN A 7 -0.92 19.19 -11.50
N GLU A 8 -1.47 20.24 -12.11
CA GLU A 8 -1.84 21.45 -11.37
C GLU A 8 -3.34 21.71 -11.45
N LEU A 9 -4.12 20.75 -10.95
CA LEU A 9 -5.21 21.14 -10.05
C LEU A 9 -4.56 21.15 -8.66
N GLU A 10 -4.53 22.30 -7.98
CA GLU A 10 -3.95 22.37 -6.64
C GLU A 10 -4.68 21.36 -5.73
N ASP A 11 -3.92 20.48 -5.05
CA ASP A 11 -4.45 19.41 -4.20
C ASP A 11 -5.50 19.92 -3.18
N ARG A 12 -5.40 21.20 -2.80
CA ARG A 12 -6.29 21.89 -1.87
C ARG A 12 -7.70 22.15 -2.42
N ASP A 13 -7.82 22.55 -3.68
CA ASP A 13 -9.12 22.86 -4.29
C ASP A 13 -9.93 21.59 -4.54
N LEU A 14 -9.22 20.51 -4.88
CA LEU A 14 -9.83 19.20 -5.09
C LEU A 14 -10.30 18.55 -3.78
N ASP A 15 -9.51 18.67 -2.71
CA ASP A 15 -9.89 18.20 -1.37
C ASP A 15 -11.14 18.91 -0.84
N SER A 16 -11.24 20.23 -1.06
CA SER A 16 -12.45 20.99 -0.74
C SER A 16 -13.67 20.46 -1.50
N LEU A 17 -13.52 20.16 -2.80
CA LEU A 17 -14.62 19.65 -3.62
C LEU A 17 -15.11 18.27 -3.16
N VAL A 18 -14.19 17.37 -2.80
CA VAL A 18 -14.53 16.03 -2.29
C VAL A 18 -15.22 16.12 -0.93
N ALA A 19 -14.73 17.00 -0.05
CA ALA A 19 -15.34 17.24 1.26
C ALA A 19 -16.74 17.85 1.13
N ASP A 20 -16.92 18.84 0.24
CA ASP A 20 -18.20 19.49 -0.01
C ASP A 20 -19.24 18.51 -0.58
N LEU A 21 -18.84 17.62 -1.49
CA LEU A 21 -19.73 16.58 -2.03
C LEU A 21 -20.11 15.54 -0.96
N ALA A 22 -19.17 15.15 -0.09
CA ALA A 22 -19.45 14.22 1.02
C ALA A 22 -20.37 14.86 2.09
N TYR A 23 -20.19 16.16 2.35
CA TYR A 23 -21.01 16.90 3.31
C TYR A 23 -22.44 17.13 2.78
N LYS A 24 -22.59 17.51 1.51
CA LYS A 24 -23.91 17.66 0.86
C LYS A 24 -24.72 16.36 0.90
N PHE A 25 -24.06 15.21 0.74
CA PHE A 25 -24.71 13.91 0.86
C PHE A 25 -25.23 13.63 2.29
N THR A 26 -24.47 14.01 3.31
CA THR A 26 -24.88 13.84 4.72
C THR A 26 -26.12 14.70 5.04
N LEU A 27 -26.21 15.90 4.45
CA LEU A 27 -27.38 16.78 4.59
C LEU A 27 -28.61 16.27 3.84
N GLU A 28 -28.46 15.78 2.61
CA GLU A 28 -29.57 15.23 1.82
C GLU A 28 -30.14 13.94 2.43
N SER A 29 -29.32 13.12 3.12
CA SER A 29 -29.81 11.95 3.85
C SER A 29 -30.62 12.31 5.11
N VAL A 30 -30.33 13.44 5.76
CA VAL A 30 -31.05 13.90 6.97
C VAL A 30 -32.38 14.56 6.60
N HIS A 31 -32.47 15.25 5.46
CA HIS A 31 -33.72 15.90 5.03
C HIS A 31 -34.85 14.92 4.61
N HIS A 32 -34.54 13.65 4.35
CA HIS A 32 -35.55 12.66 3.98
C HIS A 32 -36.15 11.90 5.18
N GLU A 33 -35.62 12.06 6.40
CA GLU A 33 -36.20 11.43 7.60
C GLU A 33 -37.26 12.28 8.31
N GLU A 34 -37.43 13.58 7.98
CA GLU A 34 -38.34 14.48 8.71
C GLU A 34 -39.78 14.59 8.19
N ILE A 35 -40.19 13.82 7.18
CA ILE A 35 -41.59 13.85 6.70
C ILE A 35 -42.20 12.44 6.71
N SER A 36 -42.56 11.96 7.90
CA SER A 36 -43.78 11.15 8.06
C SER A 36 -44.21 11.15 9.53
N SER A 37 -45.06 12.12 9.89
CA SER A 37 -45.81 12.09 11.15
C SER A 37 -47.32 12.20 10.88
N CYS A 38 -48.06 11.32 11.57
CA CYS A 38 -49.50 11.23 11.86
C CYS A 38 -50.54 11.03 10.74
N THR A 39 -51.32 9.95 10.80
CA THR A 39 -52.73 9.91 11.32
C THR A 39 -53.36 8.51 11.27
N ASP A 40 -54.37 8.31 12.14
CA ASP A 40 -55.04 7.10 12.63
C ASP A 40 -55.80 6.20 11.62
N GLY A 41 -56.04 4.94 12.04
CA GLY A 41 -57.11 4.10 11.47
C GLY A 41 -57.05 2.61 11.83
N GLN A 42 -57.70 2.24 12.94
CA GLN A 42 -57.89 0.87 13.46
C GLN A 42 -58.85 0.04 12.57
N THR A 43 -58.60 -1.28 12.35
CA THR A 43 -59.61 -2.40 12.24
C THR A 43 -58.96 -3.80 12.00
N THR A 44 -59.02 -4.66 13.03
CA THR A 44 -59.25 -6.14 13.13
C THR A 44 -58.60 -7.23 12.21
N THR A 45 -57.70 -8.07 12.80
CA THR A 45 -57.58 -9.58 12.87
C THR A 45 -57.84 -10.55 11.68
N PRO A 46 -57.33 -11.84 11.69
CA PRO A 46 -56.00 -12.40 12.03
C PRO A 46 -55.55 -13.52 11.01
N PRO A 47 -54.72 -14.58 11.33
CA PRO A 47 -53.49 -14.91 10.60
C PRO A 47 -53.55 -16.19 9.70
N GLN A 48 -52.66 -16.32 8.71
CA GLN A 48 -52.34 -17.63 8.13
C GLN A 48 -50.85 -17.81 7.79
N ASP A 49 -50.40 -19.01 8.11
CA ASP A 49 -49.05 -19.57 8.10
C ASP A 49 -48.37 -19.68 6.73
N SER A 50 -47.04 -19.73 6.81
CA SER A 50 -46.10 -20.49 5.96
C SER A 50 -45.85 -20.00 4.53
N LYS A 51 -44.59 -19.63 4.22
CA LYS A 51 -43.70 -20.42 3.34
C LYS A 51 -42.29 -19.82 3.24
N LEU A 52 -41.28 -20.67 3.38
CA LEU A 52 -39.93 -20.46 2.86
C LEU A 52 -39.98 -20.16 1.35
N ALA A 53 -39.28 -19.12 0.90
CA ALA A 53 -38.41 -19.14 -0.29
C ALA A 53 -37.91 -17.74 -0.67
N ALA A 54 -36.70 -17.76 -1.21
CA ALA A 54 -36.17 -16.83 -2.21
C ALA A 54 -35.73 -15.44 -1.72
N ASP A 55 -34.40 -15.32 -1.66
CA ASP A 55 -33.62 -14.13 -1.98
C ASP A 55 -34.14 -13.50 -3.30
N SER A 56 -35.17 -12.66 -3.18
CA SER A 56 -35.67 -11.84 -4.28
C SER A 56 -34.87 -10.54 -4.32
N PRO A 57 -34.37 -10.09 -5.49
CA PRO A 57 -33.70 -8.81 -5.59
C PRO A 57 -34.76 -7.73 -5.34
N THR A 58 -34.72 -7.12 -4.15
CA THR A 58 -35.53 -5.95 -3.82
C THR A 58 -35.31 -4.91 -4.93
N PRO A 59 -36.36 -4.32 -5.52
CA PRO A 59 -36.17 -3.30 -6.54
C PRO A 59 -35.43 -2.13 -5.87
N ARG A 60 -34.15 -1.93 -6.22
CA ARG A 60 -33.37 -0.80 -5.74
C ARG A 60 -34.13 0.45 -6.14
N GLY A 61 -34.70 1.15 -5.17
CA GLY A 61 -35.36 2.42 -5.41
C GLY A 61 -34.39 3.40 -6.06
N GLU A 62 -34.92 4.33 -6.84
CA GLU A 62 -34.18 5.46 -7.41
C GLU A 62 -33.18 6.13 -6.44
N PRO A 63 -33.47 6.34 -5.13
CA PRO A 63 -32.49 6.89 -4.18
C PRO A 63 -31.27 5.99 -3.96
N GLN A 64 -31.43 4.67 -3.91
CA GLN A 64 -30.31 3.74 -3.72
C GLN A 64 -29.37 3.76 -4.93
N MET A 65 -29.92 3.74 -6.14
CA MET A 65 -29.13 3.81 -7.38
C MET A 65 -28.35 5.12 -7.53
N LYS A 66 -28.91 6.25 -7.06
CA LYS A 66 -28.21 7.55 -7.03
C LYS A 66 -27.07 7.52 -6.02
N ALA A 67 -27.31 7.00 -4.80
CA ALA A 67 -26.28 6.86 -3.78
C ALA A 67 -25.11 5.97 -4.25
N ASP A 68 -25.39 4.85 -4.93
CA ASP A 68 -24.34 3.97 -5.45
C ASP A 68 -23.47 4.66 -6.52
N LYS A 69 -24.10 5.45 -7.41
CA LYS A 69 -23.38 6.22 -8.44
C LYS A 69 -22.47 7.29 -7.82
N ILE A 70 -22.95 7.97 -6.78
CA ILE A 70 -22.16 8.98 -6.06
C ILE A 70 -20.99 8.30 -5.32
N LYS A 71 -21.23 7.20 -4.61
CA LYS A 71 -20.17 6.43 -3.93
C LYS A 71 -19.07 6.01 -4.91
N LEU A 72 -19.46 5.47 -6.07
CA LEU A 72 -18.52 5.08 -7.11
C LEU A 72 -17.74 6.29 -7.67
N ALA A 73 -18.40 7.44 -7.84
CA ALA A 73 -17.73 8.66 -8.28
C ALA A 73 -16.70 9.16 -7.25
N LEU A 74 -17.04 9.13 -5.96
CA LEU A 74 -16.13 9.49 -4.87
C LEU A 74 -14.94 8.54 -4.79
N GLU A 75 -15.16 7.23 -4.96
CA GLU A 75 -14.07 6.25 -4.99
C GLU A 75 -13.14 6.48 -6.19
N LYS A 76 -13.70 6.78 -7.37
CA LYS A 76 -12.90 7.14 -8.55
C LYS A 76 -12.11 8.43 -8.38
N LEU A 77 -12.67 9.44 -7.74
CA LEU A 77 -11.96 10.68 -7.42
C LEU A 77 -10.82 10.43 -6.43
N LYS A 78 -11.07 9.61 -5.39
CA LYS A 78 -10.03 9.19 -4.44
C LYS A 78 -8.91 8.41 -5.13
N GLU A 79 -9.25 7.53 -6.05
CA GLU A 79 -8.27 6.73 -6.81
C GLU A 79 -7.47 7.59 -7.80
N ALA A 80 -8.10 8.61 -8.40
CA ALA A 80 -7.42 9.55 -9.29
C ALA A 80 -6.35 10.40 -8.57
N LYS A 81 -6.51 10.65 -7.26
CA LYS A 81 -5.54 11.40 -6.46
C LYS A 81 -4.28 10.58 -6.12
N VAL A 82 -4.34 9.25 -6.22
CA VAL A 82 -3.23 8.41 -5.80
C VAL A 82 -2.03 8.66 -6.70
N ARG A 83 -0.94 9.16 -6.10
CA ARG A 83 0.31 9.41 -6.83
C ARG A 83 0.90 8.10 -7.31
N LYS A 84 1.29 8.06 -8.59
CA LYS A 84 1.92 6.90 -9.23
C LYS A 84 3.32 7.28 -9.69
N LEU A 85 4.27 6.38 -9.45
CA LEU A 85 5.65 6.49 -9.86
C LEU A 85 6.02 5.29 -10.75
N VAL A 86 6.67 5.58 -11.87
CA VAL A 86 7.27 4.54 -12.71
C VAL A 86 8.72 4.34 -12.26
N ILE A 87 9.01 3.19 -11.70
CA ILE A 87 10.35 2.84 -11.20
C ILE A 87 11.04 1.87 -12.14
N LYS A 88 12.36 2.00 -12.24
CA LYS A 88 13.24 1.03 -12.91
C LYS A 88 14.01 0.25 -11.85
N VAL A 89 13.77 -1.06 -11.81
CA VAL A 89 14.42 -2.00 -10.89
C VAL A 89 15.50 -2.77 -11.65
N MET A 90 16.72 -2.71 -11.16
CA MET A 90 17.86 -3.46 -11.70
C MET A 90 17.83 -4.89 -11.16
N MET A 91 18.03 -5.86 -12.04
CA MET A 91 18.01 -7.29 -11.71
C MET A 91 19.44 -7.82 -11.52
N SER A 92 19.58 -8.97 -10.86
CA SER A 92 20.88 -9.62 -10.62
C SER A 92 21.61 -10.05 -11.91
N ASP A 93 20.88 -10.28 -13.00
CA ASP A 93 21.42 -10.64 -14.32
C ASP A 93 21.81 -9.42 -15.18
N ARG A 94 21.84 -8.22 -14.59
CA ARG A 94 22.05 -6.92 -15.26
C ARG A 94 20.92 -6.47 -16.18
N SER A 95 19.82 -7.22 -16.26
CA SER A 95 18.58 -6.74 -16.88
C SER A 95 17.89 -5.72 -15.96
N SER A 96 16.77 -5.15 -16.44
CA SER A 96 15.95 -4.26 -15.64
C SER A 96 14.46 -4.50 -15.90
N LYS A 97 13.65 -4.32 -14.87
CA LYS A 97 12.18 -4.32 -14.97
C LYS A 97 11.64 -2.94 -14.64
N ILE A 98 10.65 -2.50 -15.41
CA ILE A 98 9.92 -1.26 -15.15
C ILE A 98 8.60 -1.63 -14.45
N LEU A 99 8.33 -0.98 -13.32
CA LEU A 99 7.10 -1.16 -12.55
C LEU A 99 6.41 0.18 -12.37
N MET A 100 5.08 0.17 -12.41
CA MET A 100 4.27 1.27 -11.87
C MET A 100 3.94 0.93 -10.42
N VAL A 101 4.32 1.83 -9.52
CA VAL A 101 4.03 1.76 -8.09
C VAL A 101 3.24 2.97 -7.69
N ASP A 102 2.36 2.82 -6.71
CA ASP A 102 1.59 3.92 -6.16
C ASP A 102 2.00 4.23 -4.72
N GLU A 103 1.61 5.40 -4.21
CA GLU A 103 2.06 5.89 -2.90
C GLU A 103 1.57 5.10 -1.69
N ARG A 104 0.60 4.19 -1.87
CA ARG A 104 0.11 3.32 -0.80
C ARG A 104 0.95 2.06 -0.65
N GLN A 105 1.84 1.79 -1.62
CA GLN A 105 2.54 0.52 -1.68
C GLN A 105 3.80 0.49 -0.84
N THR A 106 3.87 -0.54 -0.02
CA THR A 106 5.05 -0.94 0.73
C THR A 106 6.05 -1.68 -0.14
N VAL A 107 7.30 -1.75 0.31
CA VAL A 107 8.35 -2.56 -0.30
C VAL A 107 7.93 -4.03 -0.44
N ARG A 108 7.22 -4.59 0.54
CA ARG A 108 6.65 -5.95 0.51
C ARG A 108 5.77 -6.18 -0.71
N GLU A 109 4.82 -5.29 -0.96
CA GLU A 109 3.90 -5.42 -2.09
C GLU A 109 4.61 -5.27 -3.45
N VAL A 110 5.67 -4.45 -3.51
CA VAL A 110 6.51 -4.32 -4.71
C VAL A 110 7.35 -5.58 -4.93
N LEU A 111 7.87 -6.20 -3.86
CA LEU A 111 8.55 -7.50 -3.93
C LEU A 111 7.60 -8.58 -4.45
N ASP A 112 6.34 -8.62 -3.99
CA ASP A 112 5.35 -9.60 -4.47
C ASP A 112 5.11 -9.45 -5.98
N LYS A 113 4.96 -8.22 -6.48
CA LYS A 113 4.88 -7.94 -7.93
C LYS A 113 6.12 -8.42 -8.69
N LEU A 114 7.31 -8.30 -8.09
CA LEU A 114 8.56 -8.77 -8.69
C LEU A 114 8.64 -10.29 -8.69
N PHE A 115 8.18 -10.96 -7.65
CA PHE A 115 8.13 -12.43 -7.58
C PHE A 115 7.27 -12.99 -8.71
N GLU A 116 6.07 -12.44 -8.91
CA GLU A 116 5.19 -12.81 -10.03
C GLU A 116 5.87 -12.59 -11.40
N LYS A 117 6.54 -11.44 -11.58
CA LYS A 117 7.17 -11.08 -12.86
C LYS A 117 8.50 -11.78 -13.14
N THR A 118 9.19 -12.28 -12.12
CA THR A 118 10.50 -12.95 -12.25
C THR A 118 10.38 -14.46 -12.19
N ARG A 119 9.30 -15.00 -11.60
CA ARG A 119 9.14 -16.42 -11.27
C ARG A 119 10.30 -16.94 -10.42
N CYS A 120 10.84 -16.12 -9.52
CA CYS A 120 11.83 -16.58 -8.53
C CYS A 120 11.15 -17.44 -7.44
N ASP A 121 11.98 -17.99 -6.55
CA ASP A 121 11.56 -18.90 -5.47
C ASP A 121 10.76 -18.23 -4.33
N GLY A 122 10.58 -16.91 -4.36
CA GLY A 122 9.84 -16.17 -3.33
C GLY A 122 10.50 -16.19 -1.95
N SER A 123 11.78 -16.54 -1.87
CA SER A 123 12.53 -16.61 -0.61
C SER A 123 12.54 -15.28 0.15
N ILE A 124 12.53 -15.35 1.49
CA ILE A 124 12.67 -14.19 2.39
C ILE A 124 13.98 -13.44 2.19
N ASN A 125 14.97 -14.08 1.55
CA ASN A 125 16.26 -13.46 1.27
C ASN A 125 16.17 -12.42 0.15
N TRP A 126 15.12 -12.41 -0.67
CA TRP A 126 14.96 -11.37 -1.69
C TRP A 126 14.63 -10.03 -1.07
N SER A 127 15.26 -8.98 -1.57
CA SER A 127 15.08 -7.63 -1.05
C SER A 127 15.21 -6.59 -2.16
N LEU A 128 14.58 -5.44 -1.94
CA LEU A 128 14.90 -4.22 -2.66
C LEU A 128 16.04 -3.51 -1.94
N CYS A 129 17.04 -3.08 -2.69
CA CYS A 129 18.15 -2.30 -2.18
C CYS A 129 18.30 -1.02 -2.98
N GLU A 130 18.61 0.08 -2.31
CA GLU A 130 19.11 1.28 -2.97
C GLU A 130 20.64 1.29 -2.97
N THR A 131 21.20 1.86 -4.03
CA THR A 131 22.60 2.25 -4.09
C THR A 131 22.68 3.75 -4.28
N ASN A 132 23.57 4.41 -3.54
CA ASN A 132 23.96 5.80 -3.76
C ASN A 132 25.41 5.82 -4.27
N PRO A 133 25.63 5.96 -5.60
CA PRO A 133 26.97 5.94 -6.17
C PRO A 133 27.87 7.08 -5.72
N GLU A 134 27.30 8.26 -5.48
CA GLU A 134 28.04 9.45 -5.02
C GLU A 134 28.68 9.21 -3.66
N LEU A 135 27.94 8.60 -2.74
CA LEU A 135 28.42 8.24 -1.40
C LEU A 135 29.06 6.84 -1.32
N GLN A 136 29.00 6.06 -2.40
CA GLN A 136 29.47 4.67 -2.45
C GLN A 136 28.85 3.76 -1.37
N ILE A 137 27.57 3.97 -1.06
CA ILE A 137 26.84 3.17 -0.07
C ILE A 137 25.68 2.40 -0.71
N GLU A 138 25.28 1.32 -0.05
CA GLU A 138 24.05 0.60 -0.32
C GLU A 138 23.23 0.42 0.95
N ARG A 139 21.90 0.37 0.78
CA ARG A 139 20.96 0.14 1.87
C ARG A 139 19.89 -0.85 1.40
N VAL A 140 19.54 -1.77 2.28
CA VAL A 140 18.38 -2.66 2.10
C VAL A 140 17.14 -1.93 2.59
N PHE A 141 16.08 -1.91 1.79
CA PHE A 141 14.78 -1.40 2.24
C PHE A 141 14.10 -2.43 3.15
N GLU A 142 13.48 -1.95 4.21
CA GLU A 142 12.62 -2.74 5.07
C GLU A 142 11.26 -2.97 4.41
N ASP A 143 10.66 -4.14 4.65
CA ASP A 143 9.47 -4.59 3.92
C ASP A 143 8.25 -3.68 4.16
N HIS A 144 8.22 -2.97 5.28
CA HIS A 144 7.12 -2.09 5.68
C HIS A 144 7.26 -0.65 5.16
N GLU A 145 8.40 -0.26 4.59
CA GLU A 145 8.61 1.12 4.14
C GLU A 145 7.80 1.42 2.86
N GLY A 146 7.25 2.63 2.74
CA GLY A 146 6.55 3.10 1.56
C GLY A 146 7.52 3.48 0.44
N LEU A 147 7.49 2.77 -0.69
CA LEU A 147 8.53 2.93 -1.71
C LEU A 147 8.49 4.30 -2.39
N VAL A 148 7.30 4.84 -2.65
CA VAL A 148 7.16 6.16 -3.29
C VAL A 148 7.66 7.27 -2.37
N GLU A 149 7.41 7.17 -1.07
CA GLU A 149 7.90 8.14 -0.08
C GLU A 149 9.43 8.14 -0.06
N LEU A 150 10.07 6.97 0.02
CA LEU A 150 11.53 6.82 0.01
C LEU A 150 12.17 7.43 -1.25
N LEU A 151 11.61 7.12 -2.42
CA LEU A 151 12.14 7.62 -3.69
C LEU A 151 11.85 9.10 -3.93
N SER A 152 10.86 9.68 -3.24
CA SER A 152 10.54 11.11 -3.38
C SER A 152 11.63 12.05 -2.84
N VAL A 153 12.50 11.53 -1.97
CA VAL A 153 13.64 12.27 -1.40
C VAL A 153 14.80 12.37 -2.40
N TRP A 154 14.81 11.55 -3.45
CA TRP A 154 15.87 11.57 -4.45
C TRP A 154 15.78 12.83 -5.31
N THR A 155 16.92 13.47 -5.55
CA THR A 155 17.00 14.63 -6.43
C THR A 155 16.76 14.23 -7.89
N ARG A 156 16.35 15.18 -8.73
CA ARG A 156 16.11 14.95 -10.16
C ARG A 156 17.37 14.45 -10.90
N GLN A 157 18.55 14.79 -10.41
CA GLN A 157 19.85 14.39 -10.96
C GLN A 157 20.43 13.15 -10.27
N SER A 158 19.67 12.51 -9.38
CA SER A 158 20.13 11.35 -8.63
C SER A 158 20.56 10.22 -9.55
N GLU A 159 21.76 9.69 -9.30
CA GLU A 159 22.25 8.47 -9.93
C GLU A 159 21.89 7.22 -9.13
N ASN A 160 21.09 7.38 -8.06
CA ASN A 160 20.67 6.27 -7.22
C ASN A 160 19.90 5.24 -8.03
N ARG A 161 20.00 3.98 -7.61
CA ARG A 161 19.38 2.85 -8.30
C ARG A 161 18.71 1.92 -7.31
N VAL A 162 17.56 1.40 -7.71
CA VAL A 162 16.88 0.32 -6.98
C VAL A 162 17.29 -1.01 -7.60
N HIS A 163 17.70 -1.95 -6.77
CA HIS A 163 18.11 -3.30 -7.16
C HIS A 163 17.21 -4.34 -6.50
N PHE A 164 16.86 -5.38 -7.25
CA PHE A 164 16.21 -6.59 -6.75
C PHE A 164 17.25 -7.69 -6.61
N VAL A 165 17.64 -8.00 -5.38
CA VAL A 165 18.82 -8.84 -5.07
C VAL A 165 18.58 -9.69 -3.83
N SER A 166 19.30 -10.81 -3.74
CA SER A 166 19.32 -11.63 -2.53
C SER A 166 20.23 -11.00 -1.46
N ARG A 167 19.69 -10.87 -0.25
CA ARG A 167 20.29 -10.30 0.97
C ARG A 167 19.94 -11.21 2.15
N PRO A 168 20.55 -12.41 2.25
CA PRO A 168 20.27 -13.34 3.33
C PRO A 168 20.54 -12.76 4.72
N GLN A 169 21.36 -11.71 4.82
CA GLN A 169 21.69 -11.01 6.05
C GLN A 169 20.51 -10.23 6.65
N LYS A 170 19.48 -9.86 5.86
CA LYS A 170 18.39 -8.97 6.29
C LYS A 170 17.65 -9.50 7.52
N TYR A 171 17.34 -10.80 7.52
CA TYR A 171 16.51 -11.43 8.56
C TYR A 171 17.31 -12.32 9.53
N VAL A 172 18.65 -12.28 9.50
CA VAL A 172 19.48 -13.17 10.33
C VAL A 172 19.24 -12.93 11.82
N MET A 173 18.90 -11.72 12.23
CA MET A 173 18.51 -11.43 13.61
C MET A 173 17.32 -12.26 14.10
N PHE A 174 16.41 -12.63 13.18
CA PHE A 174 15.22 -13.42 13.48
C PHE A 174 15.45 -14.92 13.29
N THR A 175 16.25 -15.32 12.29
CA THR A 175 16.54 -16.74 12.03
C THR A 175 17.65 -17.31 12.92
N GLU A 176 18.60 -16.46 13.31
CA GLU A 176 19.74 -16.81 14.17
C GLU A 176 19.95 -15.79 15.30
N PRO A 177 18.94 -15.57 16.18
CA PRO A 177 19.00 -14.57 17.24
C PRO A 177 20.20 -14.76 18.18
N GLN A 178 20.71 -15.99 18.34
CA GLN A 178 21.90 -16.29 19.12
C GLN A 178 23.13 -15.48 18.70
N LEU A 179 23.27 -15.15 17.41
CA LEU A 179 24.43 -14.39 16.90
C LEU A 179 24.43 -12.95 17.42
N PHE A 180 23.26 -12.41 17.76
CA PHE A 180 23.09 -11.02 18.17
C PHE A 180 22.95 -10.88 19.68
N PHE A 181 22.23 -11.81 20.32
CA PHE A 181 21.90 -11.71 21.74
C PHE A 181 22.79 -12.55 22.66
N MET A 182 23.53 -13.53 22.13
CA MET A 182 24.45 -14.36 22.92
C MET A 182 25.91 -14.05 22.58
N TRP A 183 26.33 -12.82 22.90
CA TRP A 183 27.75 -12.45 22.92
C TRP A 183 28.49 -13.26 24.00
N ARG A 184 28.86 -14.50 23.70
CA ARG A 184 29.91 -15.19 24.46
C ARG A 184 31.23 -14.81 23.84
N LYS A 185 31.89 -13.82 24.44
CA LYS A 185 33.32 -13.55 24.25
C LYS A 185 34.04 -14.87 24.48
N LYS A 186 34.48 -15.57 23.42
CA LYS A 186 35.48 -16.62 23.60
C LYS A 186 36.64 -15.92 24.29
N LYS A 187 36.88 -16.21 25.57
CA LYS A 187 38.17 -15.93 26.17
C LYS A 187 39.15 -16.71 25.31
N ALA A 188 39.80 -16.03 24.36
CA ALA A 188 41.01 -16.54 23.77
C ALA A 188 41.94 -16.79 24.96
N SER A 189 42.09 -18.05 25.34
CA SER A 189 43.11 -18.48 26.26
C SER A 189 44.44 -18.15 25.60
N LEU A 190 44.97 -16.97 25.90
CA LEU A 190 46.40 -16.67 25.80
C LEU A 190 47.13 -17.56 26.81
N SER A 191 47.15 -18.86 26.55
CA SER A 191 47.97 -19.84 27.24
C SER A 191 48.64 -20.70 26.18
N GLY A 192 49.73 -20.18 25.62
CA GLY A 192 50.44 -20.94 24.58
C GLY A 192 51.71 -20.32 24.02
N MET A 193 52.31 -19.29 24.65
CA MET A 193 53.64 -18.83 24.27
C MET A 193 54.47 -18.58 25.52
N LYS A 194 54.96 -19.67 26.11
CA LYS A 194 56.19 -19.66 26.89
C LYS A 194 57.05 -20.84 26.44
N SER A 195 58.35 -20.54 26.28
CA SER A 195 59.50 -21.44 26.15
C SER A 195 59.84 -21.88 24.72
N GLN A 196 60.82 -21.21 24.10
CA GLN A 196 62.17 -21.77 24.06
C GLN A 196 63.18 -20.64 23.81
N ALA A 197 64.14 -20.54 24.74
CA ALA A 197 65.36 -19.76 24.62
C ALA A 197 66.44 -20.60 23.93
#